data_AF-A0A8H3BVR1-F1
#
_entry.id   AF-A0A8H3BVR1-F1
#
_cell.length_a   1.000
_cell.length_b   1.000
_cell.length_c   1.000
_cell.angle_alpha   90.00
_cell.angle_beta   90.00
_cell.angle_gamma   90.00
#
_symmetry.space_group_name_H-M   'P 1'
#
loop_
_entity.id
_entity.type
_entity.pdbx_description
1 polymer ?
#
loop_
_entity_poly.entity_id
_entity_poly.type
_entity_poly.pdbx_seq_one_letter_code
_entity_poly.pdbx_strand_id
1 'polypeptide(L)'
;MIAATTVGTGYDIGNYISHSPGTDELDPKPIEDINDPKRYFGEITASLSATILALAFVITRIVHLAQHMRVVYYLYARWSTLTVAKRNDVSRSTRQFEAKIQDRKGDTSKPGLHDPEAHWIAAIPPHLKAITAGLLSFLLSLLRTASGFSQILVEQLQGNPNITYWRNNVVMKHFILERGLVWEDEFNNFLDTLSNATGAEKSMVMPAWTQRLTLTLALKSFKDFNGGEDSIPGDLLPVITSYYENLTQVIKDLEVMPENPEEAAFYQIVDGLISGSVLSTRCIIGFAGLILISLSLQDFIHSWPRDRYQWGVITSRFVMGIVLCLLLLLNIGRYQELVVPNDKLNQRAGVFQWLEAFWVLPTIAIAYGVQFLVEIILARFAKKALKRAEASEKPEEIND
;
A
#
# COMPACT_ATOMS: atom_id res chain seq x y z
N MET A 1 -7.77 24.00 -5.75
CA MET A 1 -9.24 23.91 -5.74
C MET A 1 -9.80 24.15 -4.36
N ILE A 2 -9.32 23.53 -3.27
CA ILE A 2 -9.82 23.84 -1.90
C ILE A 2 -9.27 25.16 -1.32
N ALA A 3 -8.03 25.55 -1.63
CA ALA A 3 -7.48 26.84 -1.17
C ALA A 3 -8.01 28.08 -1.92
N ALA A 4 -8.73 27.90 -3.03
CA ALA A 4 -9.28 29.01 -3.83
C ALA A 4 -10.73 29.35 -3.46
N THR A 5 -11.35 28.60 -2.56
CA THR A 5 -12.77 28.76 -2.18
C THR A 5 -12.97 29.19 -0.72
N THR A 6 -11.91 29.37 0.07
CA THR A 6 -12.03 29.67 1.51
C THR A 6 -12.06 31.17 1.85
N VAL A 7 -11.61 32.06 0.96
CA VAL A 7 -11.48 33.50 1.29
C VAL A 7 -12.67 34.34 0.81
N GLY A 8 -13.50 33.83 -0.12
CA GLY A 8 -14.52 34.65 -0.79
C GLY A 8 -15.99 34.40 -0.40
N THR A 9 -16.35 33.23 0.13
CA THR A 9 -17.77 32.82 0.23
C THR A 9 -18.24 32.42 1.63
N GLY A 10 -17.49 32.72 2.70
CA GLY A 10 -17.98 32.49 4.06
C GLY A 10 -18.42 31.04 4.30
N TYR A 11 -17.58 30.08 3.91
CA TYR A 11 -17.83 28.67 4.23
C TYR A 11 -17.54 28.48 5.73
N ASP A 12 -18.59 28.55 6.53
CA ASP A 12 -18.53 28.27 7.97
C ASP A 12 -18.24 26.78 8.16
N ILE A 13 -16.99 26.47 8.54
CA ILE A 13 -16.56 25.10 8.87
C ILE A 13 -17.45 24.54 10.00
N GLY A 14 -18.00 25.40 10.87
CA GLY A 14 -18.97 25.03 11.89
C GLY A 14 -20.24 24.40 11.30
N ASN A 15 -20.66 24.83 10.12
CA ASN A 15 -21.85 24.27 9.47
C ASN A 15 -21.58 22.90 8.80
N TYR A 16 -20.34 22.63 8.41
CA TYR A 16 -19.92 21.31 7.93
C TYR A 16 -19.72 20.33 9.10
N ILE A 17 -19.27 20.84 10.25
CA ILE A 17 -19.14 20.07 11.50
C ILE A 17 -20.54 19.75 12.08
N SER A 18 -21.48 20.71 12.04
CA SER A 18 -22.84 20.51 12.57
C SER A 18 -23.72 19.58 11.72
N HIS A 19 -23.35 19.33 10.46
CA HIS A 19 -24.07 18.43 9.56
C HIS A 19 -23.24 17.19 9.16
N SER A 20 -22.17 16.91 9.90
CA SER A 20 -21.46 15.62 9.75
C SER A 20 -22.46 14.50 10.07
N PRO A 21 -22.61 13.46 9.22
CA PRO A 21 -23.61 12.43 9.44
C PRO A 21 -23.32 11.70 10.75
N GLY A 22 -24.09 11.99 11.82
CA GLY A 22 -23.97 11.23 13.07
C GLY A 22 -24.42 11.90 14.37
N THR A 23 -24.47 13.23 14.51
CA THR A 23 -24.76 13.87 15.82
C THR A 23 -25.39 15.26 15.70
N ASP A 24 -26.56 15.47 16.31
CA ASP A 24 -27.29 16.76 16.34
C ASP A 24 -26.74 17.75 17.39
N GLU A 25 -25.88 17.30 18.32
CA GLU A 25 -25.27 18.12 19.37
C GLU A 25 -23.74 17.93 19.43
N LEU A 26 -23.02 19.06 19.53
CA LEU A 26 -21.60 19.11 19.87
C LEU A 26 -21.45 18.86 21.38
N ASP A 27 -21.22 17.61 21.79
CA ASP A 27 -20.84 17.29 23.17
C ASP A 27 -19.34 17.62 23.36
N PRO A 28 -18.97 18.65 24.14
CA PRO A 28 -17.62 19.23 24.20
C PRO A 28 -16.62 18.35 24.97
N LYS A 29 -16.97 17.11 25.28
CA LYS A 29 -16.08 16.20 25.99
C LYS A 29 -14.85 15.89 25.14
N PRO A 30 -13.65 15.93 25.73
CA PRO A 30 -12.45 15.46 25.04
C PRO A 30 -12.64 13.99 24.61
N ILE A 31 -11.97 13.60 23.51
CA ILE A 31 -12.01 12.23 22.97
C ILE A 31 -11.73 11.16 24.05
N GLU A 32 -10.93 11.52 25.04
CA GLU A 32 -10.54 10.69 26.19
C GLU A 32 -11.73 10.29 27.09
N ASP A 33 -12.82 11.06 27.08
CA ASP A 33 -14.01 10.85 27.92
C ASP A 33 -15.17 10.14 27.18
N ILE A 34 -14.99 9.80 25.91
CA ILE A 34 -16.00 9.09 25.12
C ILE A 34 -15.94 7.61 25.47
N ASN A 35 -17.04 7.04 25.98
CA ASN A 35 -17.13 5.61 26.31
C ASN A 35 -17.96 4.80 25.29
N ASP A 36 -18.59 5.45 24.33
CA ASP A 36 -19.38 4.80 23.28
C ASP A 36 -18.48 4.47 22.07
N PRO A 37 -18.26 3.18 21.74
CA PRO A 37 -17.47 2.78 20.58
C PRO A 37 -17.96 3.39 19.27
N LYS A 38 -19.28 3.50 19.09
CA LYS A 38 -19.86 3.98 17.84
C LYS A 38 -19.54 5.45 17.62
N ARG A 39 -19.66 6.26 18.67
CA ARG A 39 -19.27 7.67 18.65
C ARG A 39 -17.76 7.84 18.48
N TYR A 40 -16.95 7.11 19.23
CA TYR A 40 -15.49 7.17 19.14
C TYR A 40 -15.02 6.90 17.71
N PHE A 41 -15.55 5.85 17.05
CA PHE A 41 -15.24 5.59 15.65
C PHE A 41 -15.74 6.68 14.71
N GLY A 42 -16.92 7.25 14.93
CA GLY A 42 -17.40 8.38 14.14
C GLY A 42 -16.39 9.54 14.12
N GLU A 43 -15.85 9.90 15.28
CA GLU A 43 -14.87 10.98 15.44
C GLU A 43 -13.49 10.60 14.86
N ILE A 44 -12.99 9.39 15.12
CA ILE A 44 -11.72 8.91 14.55
C ILE A 44 -11.81 8.76 13.05
N THR A 45 -12.89 8.19 12.50
CA THR A 45 -13.10 8.05 11.06
C THR A 45 -13.13 9.43 10.39
N ALA A 46 -13.78 10.42 10.99
CA ALA A 46 -13.77 11.79 10.46
C ALA A 46 -12.33 12.37 10.43
N SER A 47 -11.58 12.24 11.53
CA SER A 47 -10.18 12.70 11.64
C SER A 47 -9.24 11.98 10.66
N LEU A 48 -9.37 10.66 10.54
CA LEU A 48 -8.57 9.83 9.65
C LEU A 48 -8.92 10.10 8.18
N SER A 49 -10.21 10.28 7.87
CA SER A 49 -10.67 10.68 6.53
C SER A 49 -10.09 12.03 6.12
N ALA A 50 -10.07 13.01 7.02
CA ALA A 50 -9.43 14.30 6.78
C ALA A 50 -7.91 14.16 6.51
N THR A 51 -7.23 13.29 7.27
CA THR A 51 -5.80 13.01 7.11
C THR A 51 -5.49 12.30 5.79
N ILE A 52 -6.28 11.27 5.42
CA ILE A 52 -6.14 10.55 4.15
C ILE A 52 -6.43 11.49 2.97
N LEU A 53 -7.47 12.33 3.07
CA LEU A 53 -7.76 13.35 2.04
C LEU A 53 -6.59 14.32 1.89
N ALA A 54 -6.00 14.78 2.99
CA ALA A 54 -4.82 15.64 2.96
C ALA A 54 -3.62 14.94 2.29
N LEU A 55 -3.33 13.69 2.67
CA LEU A 55 -2.24 12.90 2.09
C LEU A 55 -2.46 12.64 0.59
N ALA A 56 -3.67 12.24 0.20
CA ALA A 56 -4.05 12.05 -1.19
C ALA A 56 -3.89 13.34 -2.00
N PHE A 57 -4.23 14.49 -1.41
CA PHE A 57 -4.01 15.80 -2.03
C PHE A 57 -2.53 16.10 -2.23
N VAL A 58 -1.69 15.80 -1.24
CA VAL A 58 -0.22 15.95 -1.33
C VAL A 58 0.35 15.05 -2.43
N ILE A 59 -0.02 13.76 -2.45
CA ILE A 59 0.44 12.81 -3.48
C ILE A 59 0.00 13.27 -4.87
N THR A 60 -1.26 13.70 -5.03
CA THR A 60 -1.77 14.20 -6.30
C THR A 60 -1.01 15.45 -6.75
N ARG A 61 -0.63 16.35 -5.82
CA ARG A 61 0.20 17.52 -6.11
C ARG A 61 1.62 17.15 -6.53
N ILE A 62 2.22 16.14 -5.92
CA ILE A 62 3.55 15.61 -6.31
C ILE A 62 3.49 14.99 -7.70
N VAL A 63 2.46 14.21 -8.02
CA VAL A 63 2.26 13.63 -9.36
C VAL A 63 2.08 14.73 -10.40
N HIS A 64 1.24 15.73 -10.14
CA HIS A 64 1.09 16.88 -11.03
C HIS A 64 2.37 17.68 -11.19
N LEU A 65 3.15 17.86 -10.13
CA LEU A 65 4.46 18.51 -10.21
C LEU A 65 5.41 17.72 -11.10
N ALA A 66 5.47 16.39 -10.96
CA ALA A 66 6.27 15.54 -11.82
C ALA A 66 5.83 15.61 -13.29
N GLN A 67 4.51 15.66 -13.56
CA GLN A 67 3.96 15.88 -14.90
C GLN A 67 4.35 17.25 -15.46
N HIS A 68 4.23 18.32 -14.67
CA HIS A 68 4.64 19.66 -15.08
C HIS A 68 6.13 19.73 -15.37
N MET A 69 6.98 19.14 -14.52
CA MET A 69 8.42 19.05 -14.74
C MET A 69 8.74 18.31 -16.04
N ARG A 70 7.97 17.26 -16.39
CA ARG A 70 8.11 16.55 -17.65
C ARG A 70 7.73 17.42 -18.86
N VAL A 71 6.61 18.15 -18.81
CA VAL A 71 6.20 19.09 -19.87
C VAL A 71 7.21 20.22 -20.04
N VAL A 72 7.66 20.83 -18.94
CA VAL A 72 8.68 21.89 -18.95
C VAL A 72 9.99 21.35 -19.53
N TYR A 73 10.39 20.12 -19.19
CA TYR A 73 11.55 19.47 -19.78
C TYR A 73 11.42 19.32 -21.30
N TYR A 74 10.25 18.90 -21.81
CA TYR A 74 10.00 18.79 -23.25
C TYR A 74 9.96 20.16 -23.94
N LEU A 75 9.32 21.17 -23.34
CA LEU A 75 9.29 22.53 -23.87
C LEU A 75 10.70 23.13 -23.91
N TYR A 76 11.49 22.95 -22.85
CA TYR A 76 12.88 23.36 -22.82
C TYR A 76 13.70 22.65 -23.89
N ALA A 77 13.53 21.33 -24.04
CA ALA A 77 14.19 20.57 -25.09
C ALA A 77 13.82 21.07 -26.49
N ARG A 78 12.54 21.33 -26.76
CA ARG A 78 12.03 21.85 -28.04
C ARG A 78 12.45 23.31 -28.30
N TRP A 79 12.45 24.14 -27.28
CA TRP A 79 12.91 25.53 -27.41
C TRP A 79 14.42 25.60 -27.67
N SER A 80 15.20 24.70 -27.04
CA SER A 80 16.63 24.57 -27.32
C SER A 80 16.91 24.15 -28.77
N THR A 81 16.06 23.33 -29.40
CA THR A 81 16.22 22.98 -30.82
C THR A 81 15.79 24.13 -31.74
N LEU A 82 14.71 24.83 -31.41
CA LEU A 82 14.24 26.01 -32.18
C LEU A 82 15.22 27.19 -32.14
N THR A 83 15.86 27.45 -31.00
CA THR A 83 16.86 28.53 -30.89
C THR A 83 18.12 28.22 -31.70
N VAL A 84 18.56 26.96 -31.72
CA VAL A 84 19.65 26.49 -32.59
C VAL A 84 19.24 26.57 -34.07
N ALA A 85 18.01 26.18 -34.41
CA ALA A 85 17.48 26.30 -35.77
C ALA A 85 17.45 27.77 -36.22
N LYS A 86 16.88 28.67 -35.41
CA LYS A 86 16.79 30.11 -35.72
C LYS A 86 18.17 30.77 -35.81
N ARG A 87 19.16 30.36 -35.00
CA ARG A 87 20.53 30.87 -35.13
C ARG A 87 21.16 30.42 -36.46
N ASN A 88 20.93 29.18 -36.88
CA ASN A 88 21.38 28.66 -38.17
C ASN A 88 20.62 29.30 -39.34
N ASP A 89 19.35 29.64 -39.15
CA ASP A 89 18.50 30.26 -40.16
C ASP A 89 18.77 31.76 -40.30
N VAL A 90 19.16 32.47 -39.24
CA VAL A 90 19.68 33.85 -39.36
C VAL A 90 21.00 33.86 -40.12
N SER A 91 21.91 32.94 -39.83
CA SER A 91 23.18 32.83 -40.56
C SER A 91 23.00 32.36 -42.02
N ARG A 92 22.05 31.45 -42.28
CA ARG A 92 21.61 31.11 -43.65
C ARG A 92 20.80 32.21 -44.31
N SER A 93 20.02 33.01 -43.59
CA SER A 93 19.29 34.15 -44.12
C SER A 93 20.24 35.28 -44.50
N THR A 94 21.37 35.47 -43.81
CA THR A 94 22.40 36.41 -44.26
C THR A 94 23.04 35.91 -45.57
N ARG A 95 23.37 34.62 -45.67
CA ARG A 95 23.90 34.00 -46.91
C ARG A 95 22.86 33.86 -48.03
N GLN A 96 21.58 33.66 -47.70
CA GLN A 96 20.47 33.59 -48.65
C GLN A 96 19.95 34.98 -49.02
N PHE A 97 20.10 36.03 -48.22
CA PHE A 97 19.82 37.39 -48.69
C PHE A 97 20.83 37.79 -49.78
N GLU A 98 22.06 37.26 -49.71
CA GLU A 98 23.04 37.33 -50.81
C GLU A 98 22.66 36.42 -51.99
N ALA A 99 22.19 35.18 -51.75
CA ALA A 99 21.86 34.24 -52.84
C ALA A 99 20.44 34.39 -53.46
N LYS A 100 19.52 35.12 -52.80
CA LYS A 100 18.08 35.16 -53.11
C LYS A 100 17.58 36.55 -53.53
N ILE A 101 18.52 37.41 -53.96
CA ILE A 101 18.30 38.30 -55.12
C ILE A 101 18.01 37.47 -56.38
N GLN A 102 18.31 36.16 -56.39
CA GLN A 102 18.32 35.38 -57.63
C GLN A 102 17.26 34.28 -57.79
N ASP A 103 16.45 33.92 -56.79
CA ASP A 103 15.35 33.01 -57.12
C ASP A 103 14.18 33.00 -56.13
N ARG A 104 13.02 33.39 -56.64
CA ARG A 104 11.76 33.51 -55.95
C ARG A 104 10.74 32.67 -56.72
N LYS A 105 10.36 31.51 -56.17
CA LYS A 105 9.09 30.75 -56.32
C LYS A 105 9.41 29.27 -56.08
N GLY A 106 8.71 28.49 -55.29
CA GLY A 106 7.55 28.68 -54.45
C GLY A 106 7.24 27.34 -53.77
N ASP A 107 6.16 27.35 -52.99
CA ASP A 107 5.30 26.21 -52.69
C ASP A 107 5.31 25.66 -51.25
N THR A 108 4.09 25.53 -50.75
CA THR A 108 3.68 25.32 -49.36
C THR A 108 2.71 24.14 -49.33
N SER A 109 3.05 23.08 -48.61
CA SER A 109 2.11 22.28 -47.79
C SER A 109 2.82 21.03 -47.25
N LYS A 110 2.60 20.70 -45.97
CA LYS A 110 2.50 19.32 -45.43
C LYS A 110 2.00 19.35 -43.96
N PRO A 111 1.41 18.25 -43.46
CA PRO A 111 0.25 18.28 -42.57
C PRO A 111 0.55 17.90 -41.11
N GLY A 112 -0.49 18.07 -40.29
CA GLY A 112 -0.52 17.99 -38.84
C GLY A 112 -0.10 16.67 -38.22
N LEU A 113 0.65 16.81 -37.12
CA LEU A 113 1.15 15.77 -36.24
C LEU A 113 0.10 15.49 -35.15
N HIS A 114 -0.54 14.32 -35.19
CA HIS A 114 -1.41 13.82 -34.12
C HIS A 114 -0.54 13.34 -32.95
N ASP A 115 -0.86 13.80 -31.74
CA ASP A 115 -0.14 13.53 -30.49
C ASP A 115 -0.80 12.34 -29.76
N PRO A 116 -0.16 11.16 -29.65
CA PRO A 116 -0.79 9.96 -29.10
C PRO A 116 -0.14 9.54 -27.78
N GLU A 117 -0.16 10.36 -26.72
CA GLU A 117 0.46 9.95 -25.44
C GLU A 117 -0.28 10.43 -24.17
N ALA A 118 -1.52 9.97 -23.94
CA ALA A 118 -2.20 10.21 -22.67
C ALA A 118 -3.00 9.04 -22.07
N HIS A 119 -2.94 7.81 -22.61
CA HIS A 119 -3.93 6.78 -22.26
C HIS A 119 -3.50 5.70 -21.23
N TRP A 120 -2.22 5.57 -20.87
CA TRP A 120 -1.76 4.39 -20.11
C TRP A 120 -1.78 4.56 -18.58
N ILE A 121 -1.89 5.80 -18.06
CA ILE A 121 -1.90 6.06 -16.59
C ILE A 121 -3.24 5.65 -15.94
N ALA A 122 -4.30 5.46 -16.73
CA ALA A 122 -5.59 4.96 -16.25
C ALA A 122 -5.67 3.42 -16.14
N ALA A 123 -4.63 2.67 -16.53
CA ALA A 123 -4.73 1.23 -16.73
C ALA A 123 -4.43 0.36 -15.50
N ILE A 124 -4.06 0.95 -14.34
CA ILE A 124 -3.94 0.14 -13.12
C ILE A 124 -5.35 -0.10 -12.59
N PRO A 125 -5.85 -1.35 -12.56
CA PRO A 125 -7.22 -1.59 -12.18
C PRO A 125 -7.44 -1.20 -10.71
N PRO A 126 -8.46 -0.38 -10.40
CA PRO A 126 -8.69 0.15 -9.05
C PRO A 126 -8.88 -0.95 -7.99
N HIS A 127 -9.37 -2.13 -8.39
CA HIS A 127 -9.54 -3.28 -7.51
C HIS A 127 -8.22 -3.80 -6.93
N LEU A 128 -7.11 -3.79 -7.70
CA LEU A 128 -5.83 -4.32 -7.22
C LEU A 128 -5.19 -3.42 -6.14
N LYS A 129 -5.44 -2.11 -6.24
CA LYS A 129 -5.00 -1.13 -5.24
C LYS A 129 -5.78 -1.27 -3.93
N ALA A 130 -7.08 -1.54 -4.01
CA ALA A 130 -7.92 -1.73 -2.84
C ALA A 130 -7.53 -2.99 -2.05
N ILE A 131 -7.27 -4.10 -2.75
CA ILE A 131 -6.92 -5.39 -2.14
C ILE A 131 -5.55 -5.32 -1.42
N THR A 132 -4.53 -4.76 -2.09
CA THR A 132 -3.19 -4.60 -1.51
C THR A 132 -3.17 -3.68 -0.29
N ALA A 133 -3.85 -2.53 -0.39
CA ALA A 133 -3.93 -1.57 0.70
C ALA A 133 -4.73 -2.13 1.89
N GLY A 134 -5.89 -2.73 1.64
CA GLY A 134 -6.75 -3.28 2.69
C GLY A 134 -6.04 -4.35 3.52
N LEU A 135 -5.36 -5.29 2.86
CA LEU A 135 -4.66 -6.36 3.56
C LEU A 135 -3.45 -5.88 4.36
N LEU A 136 -2.62 -5.01 3.78
CA LEU A 136 -1.48 -4.47 4.52
C LEU A 136 -1.97 -3.68 5.74
N SER A 137 -3.01 -2.87 5.57
CA SER A 137 -3.64 -2.14 6.67
C SER A 137 -4.19 -3.08 7.73
N PHE A 138 -4.84 -4.19 7.34
CA PHE A 138 -5.31 -5.21 8.27
C PHE A 138 -4.16 -5.85 9.07
N LEU A 139 -3.12 -6.35 8.40
CA LEU A 139 -2.00 -7.02 9.07
C LEU A 139 -1.23 -6.07 9.99
N LEU A 140 -0.99 -4.83 9.54
CA LEU A 140 -0.35 -3.81 10.37
C LEU A 140 -1.22 -3.43 11.57
N SER A 141 -2.54 -3.30 11.37
CA SER A 141 -3.49 -3.03 12.45
C SER A 141 -3.49 -4.17 13.48
N LEU A 142 -3.52 -5.42 12.99
CA LEU A 142 -3.50 -6.62 13.83
C LEU A 142 -2.21 -6.71 14.65
N LEU A 143 -1.05 -6.56 14.01
CA LEU A 143 0.25 -6.66 14.68
C LEU A 143 0.49 -5.52 15.67
N ARG A 144 0.13 -4.28 15.30
CA ARG A 144 0.19 -3.13 16.21
C ARG A 144 -0.74 -3.32 17.40
N THR A 145 -1.92 -3.91 17.18
CA THR A 145 -2.87 -4.24 18.24
C THR A 145 -2.32 -5.32 19.15
N ALA A 146 -1.85 -6.45 18.62
CA ALA A 146 -1.27 -7.51 19.45
C ALA A 146 -0.07 -7.01 20.27
N SER A 147 0.84 -6.25 19.65
CA SER A 147 2.00 -5.66 20.34
C SER A 147 1.60 -4.65 21.41
N GLY A 148 0.68 -3.73 21.11
CA GLY A 148 0.22 -2.73 22.07
C GLY A 148 -0.52 -3.36 23.24
N PHE A 149 -1.35 -4.38 22.98
CA PHE A 149 -2.05 -5.13 24.01
C PHE A 149 -1.08 -5.87 24.93
N SER A 150 -0.11 -6.60 24.35
CA SER A 150 0.93 -7.30 25.11
C SER A 150 1.75 -6.34 25.97
N GLN A 151 2.08 -5.15 25.45
CA GLN A 151 2.81 -4.14 26.19
C GLN A 151 2.01 -3.65 27.40
N ILE A 152 0.73 -3.30 27.21
CA ILE A 152 -0.15 -2.85 28.32
C ILE A 152 -0.30 -3.97 29.37
N LEU A 153 -0.46 -5.23 28.93
CA LEU A 153 -0.55 -6.36 29.85
C LEU A 153 0.69 -6.51 30.72
N VAL A 154 1.88 -6.49 30.12
CA VAL A 154 3.15 -6.68 30.84
C VAL A 154 3.46 -5.48 31.72
N GLU A 155 3.34 -4.26 31.20
CA GLU A 155 3.77 -3.04 31.92
C GLU A 155 2.77 -2.59 32.97
N GLN A 156 1.47 -2.76 32.73
CA GLN A 156 0.43 -2.19 33.60
C GLN A 156 -0.29 -3.25 34.43
N LEU A 157 -0.60 -4.44 33.87
CA LEU A 157 -1.49 -5.39 34.53
C LEU A 157 -0.75 -6.47 35.32
N GLN A 158 0.29 -7.09 34.74
CA GLN A 158 1.01 -8.21 35.38
C GLN A 158 1.70 -7.82 36.71
N GLY A 159 2.08 -6.55 36.88
CA GLY A 159 2.74 -6.07 38.09
C GLY A 159 1.80 -5.75 39.27
N ASN A 160 0.48 -5.79 39.08
CA ASN A 160 -0.48 -5.37 40.10
C ASN A 160 -1.62 -6.38 40.24
N PRO A 161 -1.70 -7.18 41.31
CA PRO A 161 -2.75 -8.20 41.47
C PRO A 161 -4.14 -7.63 41.81
N ASN A 162 -4.29 -6.31 41.95
CA ASN A 162 -5.55 -5.69 42.33
C ASN A 162 -6.53 -5.63 41.14
N ILE A 163 -7.57 -6.48 41.19
CA ILE A 163 -8.66 -6.54 40.19
C ILE A 163 -9.33 -5.17 39.98
N THR A 164 -9.51 -4.38 41.05
CA THR A 164 -10.11 -3.04 40.95
C THR A 164 -9.22 -2.07 40.15
N TYR A 165 -7.90 -2.24 40.23
CA TYR A 165 -6.96 -1.46 39.43
C TYR A 165 -7.05 -1.86 37.94
N TRP A 166 -7.16 -3.16 37.62
CA TRP A 166 -7.34 -3.62 36.24
C TRP A 166 -8.64 -3.09 35.63
N ARG A 167 -9.75 -3.19 36.37
CA ARG A 167 -11.06 -2.70 35.92
C ARG A 167 -11.03 -1.21 35.57
N ASN A 168 -10.30 -0.42 36.37
CA ASN A 168 -10.22 1.03 36.22
C ASN A 168 -9.01 1.52 35.42
N ASN A 169 -8.28 0.62 34.76
CA ASN A 169 -7.11 1.01 33.97
C ASN A 169 -7.54 1.81 32.73
N VAL A 170 -7.27 3.13 32.74
CA VAL A 170 -7.68 4.06 31.67
C VAL A 170 -6.98 3.72 30.35
N VAL A 171 -5.72 3.29 30.38
CA VAL A 171 -4.95 2.93 29.18
C VAL A 171 -5.59 1.73 28.48
N MET A 172 -5.98 0.70 29.23
CA MET A 172 -6.65 -0.47 28.68
C MET A 172 -8.06 -0.12 28.17
N LYS A 173 -8.83 0.68 28.91
CA LYS A 173 -10.15 1.17 28.47
C LYS A 173 -10.06 1.87 27.12
N HIS A 174 -9.14 2.83 27.01
CA HIS A 174 -8.92 3.56 25.78
C HIS A 174 -8.48 2.62 24.67
N PHE A 175 -7.47 1.79 24.91
CA PHE A 175 -6.95 0.83 23.93
C PHE A 175 -8.02 -0.09 23.34
N ILE A 176 -8.88 -0.66 24.19
CA ILE A 176 -9.95 -1.57 23.77
C ILE A 176 -11.08 -0.81 23.05
N LEU A 177 -11.38 0.41 23.50
CA LEU A 177 -12.32 1.30 22.84
C LEU A 177 -11.86 1.72 21.44
N GLU A 178 -10.55 1.99 21.24
CA GLU A 178 -10.04 2.33 19.90
C GLU A 178 -10.26 1.22 18.87
N ARG A 179 -10.40 -0.01 19.37
CA ARG A 179 -10.67 -1.21 18.59
C ARG A 179 -12.14 -1.58 18.59
N GLY A 180 -13.00 -0.73 19.14
CA GLY A 180 -14.45 -0.87 19.07
C GLY A 180 -15.04 -1.92 19.97
N LEU A 181 -14.33 -2.28 21.03
CA LEU A 181 -14.81 -3.18 22.06
C LEU A 181 -15.11 -2.37 23.33
N VAL A 182 -15.98 -2.90 24.18
CA VAL A 182 -16.29 -2.30 25.47
C VAL A 182 -15.48 -3.01 26.53
N TRP A 183 -14.52 -2.32 27.14
CA TRP A 183 -13.62 -2.92 28.15
C TRP A 183 -14.39 -3.56 29.31
N GLU A 184 -15.48 -2.95 29.75
CA GLU A 184 -16.29 -3.46 30.86
C GLU A 184 -16.88 -4.85 30.54
N ASP A 185 -17.32 -5.08 29.30
CA ASP A 185 -17.87 -6.37 28.87
C ASP A 185 -16.78 -7.45 28.85
N GLU A 186 -15.62 -7.14 28.26
CA GLU A 186 -14.48 -8.06 28.22
C GLU A 186 -13.93 -8.38 29.61
N PHE A 187 -13.93 -7.39 30.51
CA PHE A 187 -13.51 -7.56 31.89
C PHE A 187 -14.51 -8.39 32.72
N ASN A 188 -15.81 -8.19 32.51
CA ASN A 188 -16.84 -9.02 33.15
C ASN A 188 -16.76 -10.47 32.67
N ASN A 189 -16.47 -10.69 31.39
CA ASN A 189 -16.25 -12.02 30.82
C ASN A 189 -15.02 -12.72 31.44
N PHE A 190 -13.95 -11.97 31.69
CA PHE A 190 -12.81 -12.45 32.47
C PHE A 190 -13.20 -12.86 33.90
N LEU A 191 -13.96 -12.01 34.61
CA LEU A 191 -14.38 -12.30 35.98
C LEU A 191 -15.29 -13.52 36.07
N ASP A 192 -16.22 -13.67 35.13
CA ASP A 192 -17.09 -14.84 35.05
C ASP A 192 -16.25 -16.12 34.85
N THR A 193 -15.35 -16.11 33.86
CA THR A 193 -14.41 -17.22 33.60
C THR A 193 -13.58 -17.55 34.84
N LEU A 194 -13.06 -16.53 35.54
CA LEU A 194 -12.25 -16.71 36.76
C LEU A 194 -13.07 -17.31 37.92
N SER A 195 -14.33 -16.92 38.04
CA SER A 195 -15.23 -17.42 39.09
C SER A 195 -15.66 -18.87 38.86
N ASN A 196 -15.82 -19.27 37.59
CA ASN A 196 -16.25 -20.60 37.17
C ASN A 196 -15.10 -21.61 37.05
N ALA A 197 -13.85 -21.15 36.96
CA ALA A 197 -12.67 -22.00 36.82
C ALA A 197 -12.39 -22.85 38.08
N THR A 198 -11.99 -24.11 37.87
CA THR A 198 -11.54 -24.99 38.95
C THR A 198 -10.20 -24.53 39.54
N GLY A 199 -9.83 -25.03 40.72
CA GLY A 199 -8.60 -24.62 41.41
C GLY A 199 -7.32 -24.76 40.57
N ALA A 200 -7.23 -25.82 39.74
CA ALA A 200 -6.10 -26.04 38.84
C ALA A 200 -6.12 -25.10 37.61
N GLU A 201 -7.30 -24.72 37.13
CA GLU A 201 -7.45 -23.85 35.95
C GLU A 201 -7.22 -22.37 36.27
N LYS A 202 -7.41 -21.94 37.53
CA LYS A 202 -7.33 -20.53 37.93
C LYS A 202 -6.03 -19.83 37.52
N SER A 203 -4.89 -20.52 37.54
CA SER A 203 -3.61 -19.94 37.08
C SER A 203 -3.54 -19.73 35.57
N MET A 204 -4.35 -20.47 34.80
CA MET A 204 -4.39 -20.41 33.34
C MET A 204 -5.50 -19.50 32.81
N VAL A 205 -6.43 -19.03 33.66
CA VAL A 205 -7.52 -18.13 33.25
C VAL A 205 -7.01 -16.84 32.61
N MET A 206 -5.99 -16.20 33.21
CA MET A 206 -5.47 -14.93 32.69
C MET A 206 -4.79 -15.09 31.31
N PRO A 207 -3.88 -16.07 31.10
CA PRO A 207 -3.39 -16.42 29.76
C PRO A 207 -4.50 -16.76 28.76
N ALA A 208 -5.49 -17.58 29.16
CA ALA A 208 -6.57 -18.01 28.28
C ALA A 208 -7.47 -16.83 27.86
N TRP A 209 -7.82 -15.96 28.81
CA TRP A 209 -8.56 -14.73 28.53
C TRP A 209 -7.77 -13.78 27.64
N THR A 210 -6.47 -13.58 27.90
CA THR A 210 -5.58 -12.77 27.06
C THR A 210 -5.61 -13.24 25.61
N GLN A 211 -5.57 -14.55 25.41
CA GLN A 211 -5.59 -15.15 24.08
C GLN A 211 -6.95 -15.02 23.40
N ARG A 212 -8.06 -15.24 24.12
CA ARG A 212 -9.42 -15.00 23.62
C ARG A 212 -9.63 -13.55 23.23
N LEU A 213 -9.19 -12.59 24.05
CA LEU A 213 -9.28 -11.17 23.74
C LEU A 213 -8.44 -10.81 22.51
N THR A 214 -7.24 -11.39 22.37
CA THR A 214 -6.42 -11.24 21.15
C THR A 214 -7.16 -11.76 19.92
N LEU A 215 -7.84 -12.90 20.03
CA LEU A 215 -8.67 -13.44 18.96
C LEU A 215 -9.87 -12.53 18.66
N THR A 216 -10.53 -11.96 19.68
CA THR A 216 -11.66 -11.04 19.52
C THR A 216 -11.24 -9.82 18.72
N LEU A 217 -10.07 -9.26 19.07
CA LEU A 217 -9.45 -8.14 18.36
C LEU A 217 -9.12 -8.50 16.91
N ALA A 218 -8.61 -9.72 16.68
CA ALA A 218 -8.31 -10.21 15.34
C ALA A 218 -9.57 -10.36 14.48
N LEU A 219 -10.59 -11.02 15.02
CA LEU A 219 -11.88 -11.23 14.35
C LEU A 219 -12.57 -9.91 14.03
N LYS A 220 -12.59 -8.97 14.98
CA LYS A 220 -13.20 -7.66 14.78
C LYS A 220 -12.49 -6.88 13.68
N SER A 221 -11.17 -6.79 13.75
CA SER A 221 -10.37 -6.17 12.69
C SER A 221 -10.68 -6.83 11.34
N PHE A 222 -10.72 -8.16 11.29
CA PHE A 222 -11.01 -8.89 10.05
C PHE A 222 -12.39 -8.53 9.47
N LYS A 223 -13.44 -8.50 10.29
CA LYS A 223 -14.80 -8.11 9.88
C LYS A 223 -14.85 -6.68 9.37
N ASP A 224 -14.21 -5.74 10.07
CA ASP A 224 -14.18 -4.33 9.68
C ASP A 224 -13.52 -4.15 8.29
N PHE A 225 -12.52 -4.97 7.96
CA PHE A 225 -11.86 -4.93 6.64
C PHE A 225 -12.61 -5.69 5.53
N ASN A 226 -13.36 -6.73 5.86
CA ASN A 226 -13.98 -7.63 4.86
C ASN A 226 -15.49 -7.48 4.71
N GLY A 227 -16.09 -6.43 5.31
CA GLY A 227 -17.48 -6.06 5.05
C GLY A 227 -18.49 -6.63 6.03
N GLY A 228 -18.08 -6.94 7.26
CA GLY A 228 -18.97 -7.28 8.38
C GLY A 228 -18.95 -8.75 8.81
N GLU A 229 -20.00 -9.17 9.51
CA GLU A 229 -20.09 -10.49 10.16
C GLU A 229 -20.06 -11.67 9.18
N ASP A 230 -20.69 -11.51 8.01
CA ASP A 230 -20.80 -12.55 6.98
C ASP A 230 -19.46 -12.84 6.25
N SER A 231 -18.40 -12.09 6.59
CA SER A 231 -17.08 -12.28 5.97
C SER A 231 -16.29 -13.45 6.54
N ILE A 232 -16.68 -13.97 7.72
CA ILE A 232 -16.00 -15.12 8.33
C ILE A 232 -16.34 -16.40 7.56
N PRO A 233 -15.34 -17.18 7.13
CA PRO A 233 -15.57 -18.49 6.52
C PRO A 233 -16.46 -19.40 7.39
N GLY A 234 -17.49 -20.00 6.81
CA GLY A 234 -18.50 -20.77 7.55
C GLY A 234 -17.94 -22.01 8.26
N ASP A 235 -16.83 -22.55 7.78
CA ASP A 235 -16.07 -23.66 8.39
C ASP A 235 -15.29 -23.24 9.63
N LEU A 236 -14.95 -21.95 9.79
CA LEU A 236 -14.28 -21.44 10.99
C LEU A 236 -15.24 -21.12 12.13
N LEU A 237 -16.51 -20.81 11.83
CA LEU A 237 -17.50 -20.44 12.85
C LEU A 237 -17.61 -21.48 13.98
N PRO A 238 -17.75 -22.80 13.71
CA PRO A 238 -17.80 -23.80 14.79
C PRO A 238 -16.53 -23.85 15.65
N VAL A 239 -15.36 -23.65 15.03
CA VAL A 239 -14.07 -23.66 15.73
C VAL A 239 -13.96 -22.43 16.63
N ILE A 240 -14.35 -21.25 16.12
CA ILE A 240 -14.42 -20.00 16.89
C ILE A 240 -15.37 -20.15 18.08
N THR A 241 -16.60 -20.62 17.84
CA THR A 241 -17.60 -20.82 18.90
C THR A 241 -17.07 -21.77 19.98
N SER A 242 -16.53 -22.92 19.58
CA SER A 242 -15.92 -23.87 20.51
C SER A 242 -14.77 -23.24 21.30
N TYR A 243 -13.97 -22.37 20.68
CA TYR A 243 -12.84 -21.71 21.32
C TYR A 243 -13.27 -20.73 22.43
N TYR A 244 -14.37 -19.99 22.21
CA TYR A 244 -14.93 -19.07 23.20
C TYR A 244 -15.71 -19.78 24.31
N GLU A 245 -16.39 -20.89 24.00
CA GLU A 245 -17.21 -21.61 24.97
C GLU A 245 -16.38 -22.56 25.86
N ASN A 246 -15.32 -23.16 25.32
CA ASN A 246 -14.54 -24.19 26.01
C ASN A 246 -13.21 -23.66 26.55
N LEU A 247 -13.14 -23.37 27.86
CA LEU A 247 -11.91 -22.89 28.51
C LEU A 247 -10.79 -23.94 28.42
N THR A 248 -11.11 -25.22 28.59
CA THR A 248 -10.14 -26.33 28.55
C THR A 248 -9.45 -26.40 27.19
N GLN A 249 -10.16 -26.13 26.10
CA GLN A 249 -9.56 -26.06 24.75
C GLN A 249 -8.50 -24.97 24.67
N VAL A 250 -8.77 -23.77 25.20
CA VAL A 250 -7.81 -22.65 25.19
C VAL A 250 -6.59 -22.96 26.04
N ILE A 251 -6.78 -23.61 27.19
CA ILE A 251 -5.66 -24.04 28.06
C ILE A 251 -4.79 -25.06 27.31
N LYS A 252 -5.40 -26.04 26.65
CA LYS A 252 -4.68 -27.04 25.85
C LYS A 252 -3.91 -26.38 24.69
N ASP A 253 -4.52 -25.42 24.02
CA ASP A 253 -3.88 -24.62 22.99
C ASP A 253 -2.63 -23.90 23.52
N LEU A 254 -2.72 -23.25 24.68
CA LEU A 254 -1.57 -22.58 25.32
C LEU A 254 -0.42 -23.54 25.66
N GLU A 255 -0.72 -24.78 26.04
CA GLU A 255 0.28 -25.82 26.32
C GLU A 255 0.97 -26.31 25.04
N VAL A 256 0.22 -26.45 23.94
CA VAL A 256 0.71 -27.01 22.68
C VAL A 256 1.43 -25.97 21.82
N MET A 257 1.05 -24.70 21.91
CA MET A 257 1.59 -23.62 21.07
C MET A 257 3.11 -23.50 20.98
N PRO A 258 3.89 -23.66 22.07
CA PRO A 258 5.35 -23.59 21.99
C PRO A 258 5.96 -24.70 21.14
N GLU A 259 5.32 -25.86 21.08
CA GLU A 259 5.85 -27.07 20.43
C GLU A 259 5.26 -27.28 19.03
N ASN A 260 3.93 -27.22 18.90
CA ASN A 260 3.17 -27.50 17.67
C ASN A 260 2.03 -26.46 17.47
N PRO A 261 2.35 -25.19 17.15
CA PRO A 261 1.34 -24.15 16.98
C PRO A 261 0.30 -24.48 15.91
N GLU A 262 0.62 -25.28 14.89
CA GLU A 262 -0.33 -25.73 13.86
C GLU A 262 -1.51 -26.56 14.42
N GLU A 263 -1.32 -27.22 15.56
CA GLU A 263 -2.36 -28.02 16.22
C GLU A 263 -3.32 -27.17 17.07
N ALA A 264 -2.92 -25.94 17.41
CA ALA A 264 -3.73 -25.05 18.24
C ALA A 264 -4.89 -24.44 17.43
N ALA A 265 -6.10 -24.60 17.95
CA ALA A 265 -7.32 -24.02 17.37
C ALA A 265 -7.20 -22.51 17.12
N PHE A 266 -6.54 -21.76 18.00
CA PHE A 266 -6.27 -20.33 17.81
C PHE A 266 -5.56 -20.06 16.47
N TYR A 267 -4.50 -20.81 16.17
CA TYR A 267 -3.74 -20.60 14.94
C TYR A 267 -4.48 -21.13 13.72
N GLN A 268 -5.27 -22.19 13.85
CA GLN A 268 -6.16 -22.62 12.78
C GLN A 268 -7.19 -21.54 12.42
N ILE A 269 -7.76 -20.87 13.42
CA ILE A 269 -8.67 -19.75 13.19
C ILE A 269 -7.93 -18.60 12.51
N VAL A 270 -6.81 -18.15 13.08
CA VAL A 270 -6.04 -17.02 12.53
C VAL A 270 -5.55 -17.32 11.11
N ASP A 271 -5.00 -18.51 10.86
CA ASP A 271 -4.57 -18.96 9.54
C ASP A 271 -5.74 -19.03 8.56
N GLY A 272 -6.88 -19.59 9.00
CA GLY A 272 -8.10 -19.62 8.20
C GLY A 272 -8.57 -18.22 7.77
N LEU A 273 -8.57 -17.25 8.69
CA LEU A 273 -8.94 -15.85 8.41
C LEU A 273 -7.99 -15.20 7.39
N ILE A 274 -6.69 -15.44 7.51
CA ILE A 274 -5.69 -14.78 6.65
C ILE A 274 -5.34 -15.58 5.39
N SER A 275 -5.73 -16.84 5.28
CA SER A 275 -5.32 -17.75 4.20
C SER A 275 -5.61 -17.17 2.81
N GLY A 276 -6.83 -16.68 2.59
CA GLY A 276 -7.23 -16.03 1.33
C GLY A 276 -6.42 -14.76 1.04
N SER A 277 -6.06 -14.03 2.09
CA SER A 277 -5.25 -12.83 2.00
C SER A 277 -3.77 -13.10 1.71
N VAL A 278 -3.18 -14.11 2.36
CA VAL A 278 -1.81 -14.56 2.12
C VAL A 278 -1.68 -15.06 0.68
N LEU A 279 -2.65 -15.83 0.19
CA LEU A 279 -2.69 -16.27 -1.19
C LEU A 279 -2.73 -15.09 -2.16
N SER A 280 -3.59 -14.10 -1.91
CA SER A 280 -3.65 -12.87 -2.69
C SER A 280 -2.31 -12.11 -2.72
N THR A 281 -1.65 -11.98 -1.56
CA THR A 281 -0.34 -11.30 -1.44
C THR A 281 0.74 -12.00 -2.26
N ARG A 282 0.77 -13.33 -2.22
CA ARG A 282 1.70 -14.12 -3.05
C ARG A 282 1.47 -13.84 -4.54
N CYS A 283 0.22 -13.78 -4.97
CA CYS A 283 -0.13 -13.49 -6.36
C CYS A 283 0.22 -12.06 -6.78
N ILE A 284 0.21 -11.07 -5.87
CA ILE A 284 0.51 -9.66 -6.20
C ILE A 284 1.89 -9.48 -6.81
N ILE A 285 2.93 -10.16 -6.30
CA ILE A 285 4.29 -10.09 -6.89
C ILE A 285 4.31 -10.72 -8.27
N GLY A 286 3.62 -11.86 -8.42
CA GLY A 286 3.46 -12.52 -9.71
C GLY A 286 2.78 -11.64 -10.74
N PHE A 287 1.69 -10.98 -10.34
CA PHE A 287 0.98 -10.02 -11.18
C PHE A 287 1.85 -8.79 -11.51
N ALA A 288 2.62 -8.26 -10.56
CA ALA A 288 3.54 -7.16 -10.82
C ALA A 288 4.59 -7.52 -11.88
N GLY A 289 5.18 -8.72 -11.77
CA GLY A 289 6.09 -9.27 -12.77
C GLY A 289 5.41 -9.48 -14.13
N LEU A 290 4.21 -10.06 -14.13
CA LEU A 290 3.44 -10.33 -15.36
C LEU A 290 3.00 -9.05 -16.06
N ILE A 291 2.68 -7.97 -15.32
CA ILE A 291 2.39 -6.64 -15.87
C ILE A 291 3.63 -6.11 -16.61
N LEU A 292 4.82 -6.19 -16.03
CA LEU A 292 6.06 -5.75 -16.69
C LEU A 292 6.35 -6.55 -17.96
N ILE A 293 6.17 -7.87 -17.91
CA ILE A 293 6.31 -8.75 -19.08
C ILE A 293 5.31 -8.35 -20.17
N SER A 294 4.04 -8.15 -19.80
CA SER A 294 2.97 -7.78 -20.72
C SER A 294 3.20 -6.41 -21.37
N LEU A 295 3.62 -5.41 -20.60
CA LEU A 295 4.00 -4.10 -21.12
C LEU A 295 5.17 -4.20 -22.11
N SER A 296 6.16 -5.03 -21.80
CA SER A 296 7.30 -5.27 -22.70
C SER A 296 6.85 -5.90 -24.03
N LEU A 297 5.92 -6.86 -23.98
CA LEU A 297 5.33 -7.49 -25.15
C LEU A 297 4.47 -6.51 -25.96
N GLN A 298 3.68 -5.66 -25.29
CA GLN A 298 2.89 -4.61 -25.94
C GLN A 298 3.78 -3.60 -26.66
N ASP A 299 4.85 -3.12 -26.02
CA ASP A 299 5.82 -2.22 -26.63
C ASP A 299 6.49 -2.86 -27.85
N PHE A 300 6.81 -4.15 -27.76
CA PHE A 300 7.39 -4.93 -28.85
C PHE A 300 6.44 -5.08 -30.05
N ILE A 301 5.15 -5.36 -29.81
CA ILE A 301 4.14 -5.54 -30.86
C ILE A 301 3.76 -4.21 -31.51
N HIS A 302 3.56 -3.15 -30.72
CA HIS A 302 3.11 -1.85 -31.23
C HIS A 302 4.19 -1.09 -31.97
N SER A 303 5.42 -1.16 -31.47
CA SER A 303 6.55 -0.46 -32.04
C SER A 303 7.65 -1.46 -32.25
N TRP A 304 7.72 -2.06 -33.44
CA TRP A 304 8.88 -2.84 -33.82
C TRP A 304 10.12 -1.97 -33.58
N PRO A 305 10.97 -2.32 -32.62
CA PRO A 305 11.99 -1.41 -32.10
C PRO A 305 12.97 -1.05 -33.21
N ARG A 306 13.00 0.23 -33.58
CA ARG A 306 13.83 0.76 -34.67
C ARG A 306 15.25 1.05 -34.21
N ASP A 307 15.42 1.36 -32.93
CA ASP A 307 16.73 1.65 -32.35
C ASP A 307 17.10 0.67 -31.23
N ARG A 308 18.41 0.61 -30.96
CA ARG A 308 18.98 -0.21 -29.88
C ARG A 308 18.52 0.22 -28.48
N TYR A 309 18.00 1.44 -28.32
CA TYR A 309 17.60 1.98 -27.01
C TYR A 309 16.18 1.53 -26.63
N GLN A 310 15.27 1.46 -27.60
CA GLN A 310 13.94 0.85 -27.48
C GLN A 310 14.07 -0.63 -27.13
N TRP A 311 14.96 -1.36 -27.80
CA TRP A 311 15.32 -2.73 -27.42
C TRP A 311 15.80 -2.82 -25.97
N GLY A 312 16.62 -1.86 -25.52
CA GLY A 312 17.07 -1.79 -24.13
C GLY A 312 15.92 -1.59 -23.13
N VAL A 313 14.95 -0.74 -23.46
CA VAL A 313 13.78 -0.51 -22.59
C VAL A 313 12.91 -1.76 -22.52
N ILE A 314 12.56 -2.35 -23.66
CA ILE A 314 11.78 -3.60 -23.74
C ILE A 314 12.48 -4.72 -22.97
N THR A 315 13.78 -4.91 -23.22
CA THR A 315 14.56 -5.97 -22.57
C THR A 315 14.67 -5.74 -21.06
N SER A 316 14.88 -4.51 -20.60
CA SER A 316 14.97 -4.24 -19.16
C SER A 316 13.65 -4.50 -18.43
N ARG A 317 12.52 -4.05 -18.99
CA ARG A 317 11.18 -4.34 -18.45
C ARG A 317 10.91 -5.84 -18.41
N PHE A 318 11.26 -6.56 -19.47
CA PHE A 318 11.05 -8.00 -19.57
C PHE A 318 11.90 -8.77 -18.54
N VAL A 319 13.18 -8.44 -18.42
CA VAL A 319 14.09 -9.06 -17.45
C VAL A 319 13.64 -8.76 -16.02
N MET A 320 13.29 -7.52 -15.70
CA MET A 320 12.79 -7.14 -14.38
C MET A 320 11.48 -7.90 -14.06
N GLY A 321 10.57 -8.01 -15.03
CA GLY A 321 9.35 -8.79 -14.90
C GLY A 321 9.63 -10.27 -14.61
N ILE A 322 10.58 -10.89 -15.33
CA ILE A 322 11.03 -12.26 -15.06
C ILE A 322 11.61 -12.38 -13.65
N VAL A 323 12.47 -11.46 -13.22
CA VAL A 323 13.05 -11.46 -11.87
C VAL A 323 11.95 -11.42 -10.81
N LEU A 324 10.95 -10.53 -10.96
CA LEU A 324 9.80 -10.48 -10.04
C LEU A 324 8.97 -11.78 -10.07
N CYS A 325 8.76 -12.39 -11.24
CA CYS A 325 8.10 -13.69 -11.32
C CYS A 325 8.93 -14.81 -10.66
N LEU A 326 10.26 -14.80 -10.81
CA LEU A 326 11.15 -15.77 -10.16
C LEU A 326 11.18 -15.59 -8.64
N LEU A 327 10.87 -14.41 -8.10
CA LEU A 327 10.67 -14.24 -6.65
C LEU A 327 9.49 -15.09 -6.14
N LEU A 328 8.55 -15.51 -6.98
CA LEU A 328 7.54 -16.50 -6.57
C LEU A 328 8.17 -17.86 -6.22
N LEU A 329 9.33 -18.19 -6.79
CA LEU A 329 10.08 -19.39 -6.47
C LEU A 329 10.73 -19.33 -5.08
N LEU A 330 10.74 -18.17 -4.39
CA LEU A 330 11.04 -18.11 -2.95
C LEU A 330 10.02 -18.88 -2.10
N ASN A 331 8.95 -19.38 -2.72
CA ASN A 331 8.02 -20.33 -2.10
C ASN A 331 8.61 -21.75 -1.96
N ILE A 332 9.85 -21.99 -2.41
CA ILE A 332 10.57 -23.24 -2.12
C ILE A 332 11.03 -23.19 -0.66
N GLY A 333 10.28 -23.89 0.20
CA GLY A 333 10.62 -24.13 1.59
C GLY A 333 9.92 -25.38 2.08
N ARG A 334 10.43 -25.98 3.17
CA ARG A 334 9.86 -27.22 3.73
C ARG A 334 8.50 -26.95 4.37
N TYR A 335 8.34 -25.78 4.98
CA TYR A 335 7.09 -25.34 5.60
C TYR A 335 6.49 -24.19 4.80
N GLN A 336 5.26 -24.41 4.31
CA GLN A 336 4.48 -23.45 3.53
C GLN A 336 3.38 -22.76 4.35
N GLU A 337 3.51 -22.80 5.67
CA GLU A 337 2.58 -22.22 6.65
C GLU A 337 3.14 -20.91 7.23
N LEU A 338 2.25 -19.98 7.58
CA LEU A 338 2.64 -18.69 8.14
C LEU A 338 3.17 -18.83 9.57
N VAL A 339 2.63 -19.77 10.33
CA VAL A 339 3.02 -20.04 11.72
C VAL A 339 3.73 -21.38 11.75
N VAL A 340 4.92 -21.39 12.33
CA VAL A 340 5.82 -22.54 12.38
C VAL A 340 6.54 -22.45 13.73
N PRO A 341 6.80 -23.58 14.42
CA PRO A 341 7.58 -23.61 15.65
C PRO A 341 8.88 -22.79 15.59
N ASN A 342 9.29 -22.24 16.75
CA ASN A 342 10.46 -21.37 16.86
C ASN A 342 11.78 -22.03 16.39
N ASP A 343 11.94 -23.33 16.65
CA ASP A 343 13.10 -24.12 16.22
C ASP A 343 13.15 -24.35 14.70
N LYS A 344 12.01 -24.19 14.01
CA LYS A 344 11.83 -24.41 12.57
C LYS A 344 11.69 -23.12 11.77
N LEU A 345 11.79 -21.93 12.38
CA LEU A 345 11.65 -20.63 11.69
C LEU A 345 12.58 -20.48 10.47
N ASN A 346 13.81 -20.99 10.57
CA ASN A 346 14.80 -20.94 9.47
C ASN A 346 14.47 -21.89 8.29
N GLN A 347 13.53 -22.82 8.47
CA GLN A 347 13.10 -23.79 7.43
C GLN A 347 11.81 -23.36 6.72
N ARG A 348 11.22 -22.23 7.13
CA ARG A 348 10.02 -21.64 6.51
C ARG A 348 10.34 -21.17 5.09
N ALA A 349 9.36 -21.25 4.18
CA ALA A 349 9.54 -20.72 2.83
C ALA A 349 9.95 -19.24 2.87
N GLY A 350 10.93 -18.88 2.03
CA GLY A 350 11.53 -17.54 2.01
C GLY A 350 10.51 -16.43 1.77
N VAL A 351 9.42 -16.73 1.05
CA VAL A 351 8.30 -15.79 0.84
C VAL A 351 7.68 -15.30 2.16
N PHE A 352 7.58 -16.17 3.17
CA PHE A 352 7.01 -15.78 4.45
C PHE A 352 7.98 -14.98 5.31
N GLN A 353 9.26 -15.37 5.33
CA GLN A 353 10.29 -14.58 5.99
C GLN A 353 10.35 -13.16 5.39
N TRP A 354 10.17 -13.07 4.07
CA TRP A 354 10.13 -11.81 3.35
C TRP A 354 8.85 -10.99 3.60
N LEU A 355 7.68 -11.66 3.75
CA LEU A 355 6.42 -11.04 4.18
C LEU A 355 6.50 -10.50 5.61
N GLU A 356 7.01 -11.32 6.53
CA GLU A 356 7.17 -10.99 7.95
C GLU A 356 8.15 -9.83 8.16
N ALA A 357 9.21 -9.78 7.35
CA ALA A 357 10.13 -8.66 7.36
C ALA A 357 9.56 -7.39 6.70
N PHE A 358 8.30 -7.41 6.23
CA PHE A 358 7.63 -6.31 5.52
C PHE A 358 8.39 -5.79 4.29
N TRP A 359 9.25 -6.61 3.70
CA TRP A 359 10.10 -6.20 2.59
C TRP A 359 9.42 -6.34 1.23
N VAL A 360 8.27 -7.00 1.13
CA VAL A 360 7.54 -7.18 -0.15
C VAL A 360 7.31 -5.86 -0.87
N LEU A 361 6.70 -4.88 -0.20
CA LEU A 361 6.40 -3.58 -0.79
C LEU A 361 7.68 -2.74 -1.05
N PRO A 362 8.62 -2.60 -0.11
CA PRO A 362 9.91 -1.96 -0.37
C PRO A 362 10.65 -2.56 -1.57
N THR A 363 10.74 -3.89 -1.69
CA THR A 363 11.44 -4.54 -2.79
C THR A 363 10.74 -4.31 -4.12
N ILE A 364 9.40 -4.36 -4.19
CA ILE A 364 8.64 -4.00 -5.40
C ILE A 364 8.90 -2.54 -5.77
N ALA A 365 8.84 -1.63 -4.80
CA ALA A 365 9.09 -0.20 -5.01
C ALA A 365 10.53 0.07 -5.51
N ILE A 366 11.52 -0.61 -4.93
CA ILE A 366 12.92 -0.55 -5.36
C ILE A 366 13.05 -1.09 -6.79
N ALA A 367 12.42 -2.22 -7.12
CA ALA A 367 12.45 -2.79 -8.46
C ALA A 367 11.89 -1.81 -9.50
N TYR A 368 10.73 -1.20 -9.24
CA TYR A 368 10.16 -0.16 -10.11
C TYR A 368 11.03 1.09 -10.18
N GLY A 369 11.63 1.52 -9.06
CA GLY A 369 12.54 2.66 -9.02
C GLY A 369 13.80 2.44 -9.86
N VAL A 370 14.41 1.27 -9.76
CA VAL A 370 15.56 0.86 -10.57
C VAL A 370 15.17 0.80 -12.05
N GLN A 371 14.03 0.18 -12.37
CA GLN A 371 13.51 0.10 -13.74
C GLN A 371 13.32 1.49 -14.34
N PHE A 372 12.70 2.41 -13.60
CA PHE A 372 12.51 3.79 -14.02
C PHE A 372 13.83 4.53 -14.28
N LEU A 373 14.83 4.32 -13.42
CA LEU A 373 16.15 4.92 -13.57
C LEU A 373 16.88 4.41 -14.82
N VAL A 374 16.78 3.10 -15.10
CA VAL A 374 17.31 2.50 -16.34
C VAL A 374 16.67 3.12 -17.57
N GLU A 375 15.35 3.30 -17.58
CA GLU A 375 14.62 3.95 -18.68
C GLU A 375 15.06 5.39 -18.91
N ILE A 376 15.25 6.18 -17.85
CA ILE A 376 15.77 7.55 -17.96
C ILE A 376 17.16 7.57 -18.59
N ILE A 377 18.05 6.66 -18.18
CA ILE A 377 19.41 6.58 -18.70
C ILE A 377 19.39 6.22 -20.19
N LEU A 378 18.60 5.21 -20.59
CA LEU A 378 18.44 4.81 -21.98
C LEU A 378 17.87 5.94 -22.84
N ALA A 379 16.84 6.64 -22.35
CA ALA A 379 16.26 7.80 -23.04
C ALA A 379 17.29 8.93 -23.23
N ARG A 380 18.14 9.19 -22.23
CA ARG A 380 19.24 10.18 -22.35
C ARG A 380 20.25 9.77 -23.42
N PHE A 381 20.61 8.49 -23.49
CA PHE A 381 21.53 8.00 -24.52
C PHE A 381 20.92 8.03 -25.92
N ALA A 382 19.65 7.67 -26.07
CA ALA A 382 18.91 7.79 -27.33
C ALA A 382 18.94 9.23 -27.85
N LYS A 383 18.61 10.20 -26.99
CA LYS A 383 18.66 11.63 -27.33
C LYS A 383 20.05 12.10 -27.73
N LYS A 384 21.10 11.61 -27.07
CA LYS A 384 22.49 11.95 -27.40
C LYS A 384 22.93 11.35 -28.73
N ALA A 385 22.50 10.12 -29.04
CA ALA A 385 22.80 9.45 -30.30
C ALA A 385 22.12 10.14 -31.47
N LEU A 386 20.84 10.52 -31.31
CA LEU A 386 20.09 11.26 -32.33
C LEU A 386 20.78 12.59 -32.69
N LYS A 387 21.16 13.38 -31.68
CA LYS A 387 21.90 14.64 -31.90
C LYS A 387 23.23 14.46 -32.63
N ARG A 388 23.89 13.32 -32.46
CA ARG A 388 25.16 13.03 -33.17
C ARG A 388 24.91 12.66 -34.62
N ALA A 389 23.85 11.89 -34.90
CA ALA A 389 23.45 11.56 -36.27
C ALA A 389 23.05 12.82 -37.06
N GLU A 390 22.25 13.70 -36.45
CA GLU A 390 21.87 14.99 -37.05
C GLU A 390 23.07 15.91 -37.33
N ALA A 391 24.12 15.83 -36.50
CA ALA A 391 25.35 16.61 -36.69
C ALA A 391 26.21 16.06 -37.84
N SER A 392 26.26 14.75 -38.05
CA SER A 392 26.99 14.12 -39.16
C SER A 392 26.29 14.27 -40.51
N GLU A 393 24.97 14.47 -40.53
CA GLU A 393 24.21 14.65 -41.77
C GLU A 393 24.26 16.09 -42.32
N LYS A 394 24.78 17.07 -41.57
CA LYS A 394 25.01 18.40 -42.14
C LYS A 394 26.20 18.32 -43.10
N PRO A 395 26.00 18.39 -44.44
CA PRO A 395 27.11 18.34 -45.37
C PRO A 395 28.05 19.49 -45.05
N GLU A 396 29.37 19.24 -45.10
CA GLU A 396 30.36 20.30 -45.18
C GLU A 396 29.95 21.18 -46.35
N GLU A 397 29.42 22.38 -46.06
CA GLU A 397 29.29 23.42 -47.07
C GLU A 397 30.74 23.71 -47.51
N ILE A 398 31.12 23.11 -48.65
CA ILE A 398 32.36 23.37 -49.36
C ILE A 398 32.32 24.87 -49.68
N ASN A 399 33.07 25.65 -48.90
CA ASN A 399 33.36 27.04 -49.22
C ASN A 399 34.43 27.02 -50.31
N ASP A 400 34.00 27.07 -51.56
CA ASP A 400 34.85 27.42 -52.70
C ASP A 400 35.15 28.93 -52.73
#